data_AF-A0A7C6TPN4-F1
#
_entry.id   AF-A0A7C6TPN4-F1
#
_cell.length_a   1.000
_cell.length_b   1.000
_cell.length_c   1.000
_cell.angle_alpha   90.00
_cell.angle_beta   90.00
_cell.angle_gamma   90.00
#
_symmetry.space_group_name_H-M   'P 1'
#
loop_
_entity.id
_entity.type
_entity.pdbx_description
1 polymer ?
#
loop_
_entity_poly.entity_id
_entity_poly.type
_entity_poly.pdbx_seq_one_letter_code
_entity_poly.pdbx_strand_id
1 'polypeptide(L)'
;MRFLRFTALLLAIMLAVSVFVSCGKPPSSSKNETDNLPAAEISDTEAEETTLGDGLPDIDFVGADFTIAVRNSRLDDFFTEEETGEIKNDAVFARNRVVEERFGITLHVVDYSDDWNSGLRAVVNNSLLAADGAFDIVVPDYWWGCETLGAFTDLLTLNYLDFDRPWWCHGWNQNVRILNKLYTAVGDYTLDMIRNQEVVFFNKRMVEDYSLGNIYETVSAGKWTLDKLNLDI
;
A
#
# COMPACT_ATOMS: atom_id res chain seq x y z
N MET A 1 -49.26 13.18 25.52
CA MET A 1 -48.67 12.28 26.55
C MET A 1 -49.04 10.80 26.40
N ARG A 2 -50.26 10.40 26.01
CA ARG A 2 -50.59 8.97 25.75
C ARG A 2 -49.88 8.38 24.52
N PHE A 3 -49.73 9.14 23.44
CA PHE A 3 -49.03 8.69 22.22
C PHE A 3 -47.51 8.48 22.40
N LEU A 4 -46.82 9.31 23.20
CA LEU A 4 -45.39 9.14 23.49
C LEU A 4 -45.09 7.87 24.30
N ARG A 5 -46.06 7.38 25.09
CA ARG A 5 -45.90 6.14 25.88
C ARG A 5 -46.02 4.89 25.00
N PHE A 6 -46.85 4.94 23.96
CA PHE A 6 -46.99 3.84 23.00
C PHE A 6 -45.78 3.72 22.08
N THR A 7 -45.20 4.85 21.62
CA THR A 7 -43.99 4.81 20.80
C THR A 7 -42.76 4.33 21.57
N ALA A 8 -42.62 4.72 22.84
CA ALA A 8 -41.54 4.22 23.70
C ALA A 8 -41.65 2.71 23.97
N LEU A 9 -42.87 2.19 24.16
CA LEU A 9 -43.10 0.76 24.34
C LEU A 9 -42.78 -0.04 23.07
N LEU A 10 -43.12 0.51 21.89
CA LEU A 10 -42.83 -0.13 20.61
C LEU A 10 -41.32 -0.19 20.32
N LEU A 11 -40.56 0.86 20.69
CA LEU A 11 -39.10 0.88 20.57
C LEU A 11 -38.44 -0.13 21.52
N ALA A 12 -38.94 -0.25 22.74
CA ALA A 12 -38.41 -1.21 23.73
C ALA A 12 -38.66 -2.67 23.30
N ILE A 13 -39.80 -2.95 22.64
CA ILE A 13 -40.11 -4.28 22.10
C ILE A 13 -39.22 -4.60 20.89
N MET A 14 -38.90 -3.63 20.03
CA MET A 14 -37.99 -3.86 18.90
C MET A 14 -36.54 -4.14 19.31
N LEU A 15 -36.04 -3.54 20.40
CA LEU A 15 -34.70 -3.87 20.94
C LEU A 15 -34.64 -5.25 21.64
N ALA A 16 -35.78 -5.78 22.11
CA ALA A 16 -35.81 -7.09 22.77
C ALA A 16 -35.78 -8.28 21.79
N VAL A 17 -36.15 -8.06 20.52
CA VAL A 17 -36.22 -9.13 19.50
C VAL A 17 -34.85 -9.41 18.85
N SER A 18 -33.89 -8.48 18.92
CA SER A 18 -32.54 -8.66 18.35
C SER A 18 -31.63 -9.63 19.12
N VAL A 19 -32.04 -10.13 20.29
CA VAL A 19 -31.20 -11.03 21.12
C VAL A 19 -31.39 -12.51 20.79
N PHE A 20 -32.34 -12.89 19.92
CA PHE A 20 -32.67 -14.30 19.64
C PHE A 20 -32.25 -14.82 18.26
N VAL A 21 -31.41 -14.10 17.50
CA VAL A 21 -30.79 -14.61 16.27
C VAL A 21 -29.29 -14.89 16.51
N SER A 22 -29.03 -15.84 17.42
CA SER A 22 -27.75 -16.56 17.48
C SER A 22 -28.04 -18.01 17.12
N CYS A 23 -28.05 -18.30 15.82
CA CYS A 23 -28.12 -19.67 15.34
C CYS A 23 -26.69 -20.21 15.26
N GLY A 24 -26.26 -20.84 16.36
CA GLY A 24 -25.05 -21.64 16.43
C GLY A 24 -25.12 -22.83 15.47
N LYS A 25 -24.04 -23.03 14.72
CA LYS A 25 -23.80 -24.24 13.92
C LYS A 25 -23.17 -25.30 14.86
N PRO A 26 -23.71 -26.52 14.98
CA PRO A 26 -23.13 -27.53 15.87
C PRO A 26 -21.85 -28.15 15.26
N PRO A 27 -20.90 -28.61 16.10
CA PRO A 27 -19.67 -29.23 15.64
C PRO A 27 -19.92 -30.68 15.23
N SER A 28 -19.48 -31.06 14.03
CA SER A 28 -19.35 -32.47 13.64
C SER A 28 -18.04 -33.01 14.21
N SER A 29 -18.17 -33.96 15.14
CA SER A 29 -17.09 -34.81 15.61
C SER A 29 -16.83 -35.95 14.61
N SER A 30 -15.60 -36.02 14.10
CA SER A 30 -15.03 -37.28 13.61
C SER A 30 -13.56 -37.35 14.02
N LYS A 31 -13.18 -38.56 14.43
CA LYS A 31 -11.97 -38.95 15.15
C LYS A 31 -10.68 -38.75 14.34
N ASN A 32 -9.59 -38.63 15.09
CA ASN A 32 -8.20 -38.85 14.68
C ASN A 32 -8.03 -40.13 13.86
N GLU A 33 -7.35 -40.00 12.72
CA GLU A 33 -6.47 -41.03 12.20
C GLU A 33 -5.25 -40.32 11.59
N THR A 34 -4.08 -40.66 12.12
CA THR A 34 -2.76 -40.25 11.66
C THR A 34 -2.34 -41.26 10.59
N ASP A 35 -2.11 -40.82 9.35
CA ASP A 35 -1.00 -41.32 8.50
C ASP A 35 -0.99 -40.66 7.10
N ASN A 36 0.21 -40.22 6.71
CA ASN A 36 0.72 -39.95 5.35
C ASN A 36 -0.16 -39.18 4.35
N LEU A 37 0.09 -37.87 4.26
CA LEU A 37 -0.21 -37.05 3.07
C LEU A 37 0.76 -37.42 1.92
N PRO A 38 0.27 -37.80 0.73
CA PRO A 38 1.07 -37.75 -0.49
C PRO A 38 1.33 -36.28 -0.84
N ALA A 39 2.53 -35.97 -1.31
CA ALA A 39 2.81 -34.70 -1.97
C ALA A 39 1.80 -34.50 -3.09
N ALA A 40 1.00 -33.44 -3.00
CA ALA A 40 0.14 -33.03 -4.09
C ALA A 40 1.06 -32.63 -5.26
N GLU A 41 1.03 -33.42 -6.34
CA GLU A 41 1.48 -32.96 -7.65
C GLU A 41 0.68 -31.72 -7.99
N ILE A 42 1.36 -30.58 -8.02
CA ILE A 42 0.84 -29.35 -8.61
C ILE A 42 0.78 -29.64 -10.11
N SER A 43 -0.41 -30.02 -10.59
CA SER A 43 -0.70 -29.98 -12.01
C SER A 43 -0.64 -28.52 -12.41
N ASP A 44 0.40 -28.12 -13.14
CA ASP A 44 0.43 -26.88 -13.92
C ASP A 44 -0.69 -26.95 -14.96
N THR A 45 -1.89 -26.58 -14.53
CA THR A 45 -2.85 -25.99 -15.43
C THR A 45 -2.42 -24.55 -15.52
N GLU A 46 -1.63 -24.24 -16.55
CA GLU A 46 -1.37 -22.88 -17.01
C GLU A 46 -2.74 -22.24 -17.26
N ALA A 47 -3.28 -21.59 -16.23
CA ALA A 47 -4.37 -20.66 -16.40
C ALA A 47 -3.81 -19.62 -17.36
N GLU A 48 -4.48 -19.47 -18.50
CA GLU A 48 -4.21 -18.41 -19.46
C GLU A 48 -4.24 -17.10 -18.66
N GLU A 49 -3.07 -16.57 -18.29
CA GLU A 49 -2.94 -15.28 -17.65
C GLU A 49 -3.48 -14.29 -18.68
N THR A 50 -4.73 -13.89 -18.54
CA THR A 50 -5.24 -12.71 -19.21
C THR A 50 -4.39 -11.57 -18.68
N THR A 51 -3.35 -11.21 -19.44
CA THR A 51 -2.47 -10.11 -19.09
C THR A 51 -3.33 -8.87 -18.91
N LEU A 52 -3.42 -8.40 -17.68
CA LEU A 52 -4.22 -7.23 -17.36
C LEU A 52 -3.53 -6.03 -18.02
N GLY A 53 -4.07 -5.55 -19.14
CA GLY A 53 -3.55 -4.36 -19.80
C GLY A 53 -3.61 -3.14 -18.88
N ASP A 54 -2.65 -2.23 -19.02
CA ASP A 54 -2.53 -1.01 -18.20
C ASP A 54 -3.68 0.00 -18.40
N GLY A 55 -4.45 -0.14 -19.47
CA GLY A 55 -5.57 0.76 -19.79
C GLY A 55 -5.15 2.12 -20.32
N LEU A 56 -3.88 2.30 -20.70
CA LEU A 56 -3.36 3.53 -21.27
C LEU A 56 -3.53 3.53 -22.80
N PRO A 57 -3.90 4.67 -23.40
CA PRO A 57 -3.99 4.80 -24.85
C PRO A 57 -2.60 4.75 -25.50
N ASP A 58 -2.59 4.49 -26.80
CA ASP A 58 -1.40 4.68 -27.64
C ASP A 58 -1.27 6.18 -27.97
N ILE A 59 -0.37 6.86 -27.26
CA ILE A 59 -0.13 8.31 -27.35
C ILE A 59 1.38 8.55 -27.38
N ASP A 60 1.80 9.41 -28.31
CA ASP A 60 3.15 9.95 -28.42
C ASP A 60 3.12 11.45 -28.05
N PHE A 61 3.96 11.85 -27.10
CA PHE A 61 4.10 13.23 -26.64
C PHE A 61 5.18 14.02 -27.39
N VAL A 62 5.74 13.45 -28.46
CA VAL A 62 6.60 14.12 -29.46
C VAL A 62 7.84 14.76 -28.83
N GLY A 63 8.53 13.99 -27.99
CA GLY A 63 9.77 14.40 -27.33
C GLY A 63 9.57 15.35 -26.16
N ALA A 64 8.41 15.33 -25.50
CA ALA A 64 8.17 16.18 -24.33
C ALA A 64 9.06 15.79 -23.15
N ASP A 65 9.48 16.79 -22.38
CA ASP A 65 10.17 16.57 -21.11
C ASP A 65 9.15 16.23 -20.02
N PHE A 66 9.50 15.27 -19.14
CA PHE A 66 8.68 14.90 -17.98
C PHE A 66 9.57 14.80 -16.73
N THR A 67 9.37 15.71 -15.78
CA THR A 67 10.28 15.90 -14.64
C THR A 67 9.72 15.31 -13.36
N ILE A 68 10.50 14.45 -12.71
CA ILE A 68 10.17 13.78 -11.45
C ILE A 68 11.14 14.24 -10.37
N ALA A 69 10.64 14.89 -9.32
CA ALA A 69 11.43 15.25 -8.15
C ALA A 69 11.38 14.16 -7.08
N VAL A 70 12.54 13.63 -6.69
CA VAL A 70 12.66 12.51 -5.74
C VAL A 70 13.61 12.84 -4.60
N ARG A 71 13.50 12.14 -3.47
CA ARG A 71 14.48 12.26 -2.39
C ARG A 71 15.84 11.74 -2.85
N ASN A 72 16.92 12.41 -2.47
CA ASN A 72 18.29 11.97 -2.80
C ASN A 72 18.55 10.52 -2.39
N SER A 73 18.16 10.13 -1.18
CA SER A 73 18.28 8.75 -0.68
C SER A 73 17.49 7.69 -1.46
N ARG A 74 16.64 8.11 -2.42
CA ARG A 74 15.75 7.24 -3.23
C ARG A 74 15.98 7.38 -4.72
N LEU A 75 16.99 8.15 -5.13
CA LEU A 75 17.24 8.44 -6.54
C LEU A 75 17.43 7.16 -7.37
N ASP A 76 18.10 6.18 -6.80
CA ASP A 76 18.42 4.89 -7.44
C ASP A 76 17.22 3.96 -7.63
N ASP A 77 16.05 4.28 -7.05
CA ASP A 77 14.79 3.57 -7.30
C ASP A 77 14.05 4.13 -8.54
N PHE A 78 14.41 5.35 -8.94
CA PHE A 78 13.77 6.10 -10.02
C PHE A 78 14.65 6.26 -11.24
N PHE A 79 15.97 6.29 -11.08
CA PHE A 79 16.89 6.57 -12.17
C PHE A 79 18.23 5.86 -12.00
N THR A 80 18.72 5.34 -13.12
CA THR A 80 20.05 4.77 -13.29
C THR A 80 20.54 5.18 -14.68
N GLU A 81 21.84 5.46 -14.81
CA GLU A 81 22.42 5.98 -16.06
C GLU A 81 22.61 4.87 -17.11
N GLU A 82 22.95 3.67 -16.67
CA GLU A 82 23.19 2.50 -17.51
C GLU A 82 22.90 1.20 -16.73
N GLU A 83 22.76 0.10 -17.47
CA GLU A 83 22.72 -1.25 -16.91
C GLU A 83 24.09 -1.64 -16.33
N THR A 84 24.08 -2.33 -15.20
CA THR A 84 25.29 -2.75 -14.48
C THR A 84 25.38 -4.26 -14.28
N GLY A 85 24.33 -5.01 -14.64
CA GLY A 85 24.17 -6.44 -14.35
C GLY A 85 23.57 -6.71 -12.97
N GLU A 86 23.23 -5.66 -12.21
CA GLU A 86 22.53 -5.76 -10.94
C GLU A 86 21.02 -5.70 -11.18
N ILE A 87 20.27 -6.66 -10.64
CA ILE A 87 18.86 -6.89 -10.97
C ILE A 87 17.99 -5.64 -10.79
N LYS A 88 18.16 -4.91 -9.68
CA LYS A 88 17.36 -3.70 -9.42
C LYS A 88 17.74 -2.59 -10.39
N ASN A 89 19.03 -2.31 -10.55
CA ASN A 89 19.55 -1.26 -11.42
C ASN A 89 19.11 -1.46 -12.88
N ASP A 90 19.28 -2.68 -13.41
CA ASP A 90 18.89 -3.01 -14.79
C ASP A 90 17.37 -2.91 -14.97
N ALA A 91 16.58 -3.33 -13.98
CA ALA A 91 15.13 -3.20 -14.02
C ALA A 91 14.66 -1.72 -14.03
N VAL A 92 15.32 -0.86 -13.25
CA VAL A 92 15.04 0.59 -13.24
C VAL A 92 15.38 1.22 -14.60
N PHE A 93 16.55 0.88 -15.15
CA PHE A 93 16.97 1.35 -16.47
C PHE A 93 15.96 0.94 -17.55
N ALA A 94 15.67 -0.36 -17.65
CA ALA A 94 14.76 -0.92 -18.63
C ALA A 94 13.35 -0.34 -18.52
N ARG A 95 12.81 -0.21 -17.29
CA ARG A 95 11.51 0.41 -17.04
C ARG A 95 11.44 1.82 -17.61
N ASN A 96 12.44 2.66 -17.32
CA ASN A 96 12.46 4.04 -17.79
C ASN A 96 12.53 4.10 -19.32
N ARG A 97 13.40 3.30 -19.94
CA ARG A 97 13.50 3.20 -21.41
C ARG A 97 12.18 2.80 -22.06
N VAL A 98 11.48 1.82 -21.50
CA VAL A 98 10.16 1.39 -22.01
C VAL A 98 9.14 2.53 -21.94
N VAL A 99 9.14 3.32 -20.86
CA VAL A 99 8.23 4.46 -20.70
C VAL A 99 8.58 5.58 -21.68
N GLU A 100 9.86 5.96 -21.79
CA GLU A 100 10.35 6.98 -22.72
C GLU A 100 10.01 6.63 -24.18
N GLU A 101 10.28 5.39 -24.60
CA GLU A 101 10.06 4.93 -25.96
C GLU A 101 8.57 4.81 -26.30
N ARG A 102 7.76 4.29 -25.36
CA ARG A 102 6.32 4.14 -25.57
C ARG A 102 5.60 5.47 -25.73
N PHE A 103 5.95 6.44 -24.90
CA PHE A 103 5.24 7.72 -24.83
C PHE A 103 5.95 8.84 -25.57
N GLY A 104 7.12 8.59 -26.15
CA GLY A 104 7.92 9.62 -26.82
C GLY A 104 8.24 10.79 -25.89
N ILE A 105 8.69 10.49 -24.67
CA ILE A 105 9.09 11.49 -23.66
C ILE A 105 10.56 11.33 -23.26
N THR A 106 11.13 12.37 -22.65
CA THR A 106 12.40 12.31 -21.94
C THR A 106 12.13 12.44 -20.44
N LEU A 107 12.55 11.44 -19.66
CA LEU A 107 12.40 11.47 -18.21
C LEU A 107 13.56 12.24 -17.56
N HIS A 108 13.23 13.30 -16.83
CA HIS A 108 14.18 14.05 -16.01
C HIS A 108 13.94 13.72 -14.54
N VAL A 109 14.75 12.84 -13.96
CA VAL A 109 14.68 12.55 -12.53
C VAL A 109 15.68 13.43 -11.80
N VAL A 110 15.16 14.33 -10.96
CA VAL A 110 15.96 15.27 -10.18
C VAL A 110 15.79 14.99 -8.70
N ASP A 111 16.86 15.15 -7.94
CA ASP A 111 16.81 14.91 -6.51
C ASP A 111 16.59 16.20 -5.70
N TYR A 112 16.07 16.02 -4.49
CA TYR A 112 16.01 17.05 -3.47
C TYR A 112 16.46 16.50 -2.12
N SER A 113 16.74 17.41 -1.19
CA SER A 113 17.28 17.09 0.12
C SER A 113 16.37 16.16 0.93
N ASP A 114 16.97 15.18 1.60
CA ASP A 114 16.29 14.33 2.58
C ASP A 114 15.91 15.05 3.89
N ASP A 115 16.41 16.26 4.11
CA ASP A 115 16.11 17.05 5.30
C ASP A 115 14.66 17.57 5.28
N TRP A 116 14.01 17.57 6.43
CA TRP A 116 12.64 18.07 6.56
C TRP A 116 12.47 19.54 6.16
N ASN A 117 13.43 20.40 6.55
CA ASN A 117 13.32 21.85 6.35
C ASN A 117 13.72 22.27 4.93
N SER A 118 14.72 21.62 4.34
CA SER A 118 15.18 21.91 2.97
C SER A 118 14.71 20.91 1.91
N GLY A 119 13.91 19.93 2.29
CA GLY A 119 13.38 18.92 1.39
C GLY A 119 12.17 19.41 0.59
N LEU A 120 11.24 18.50 0.30
CA LEU A 120 10.18 18.72 -0.68
C LEU A 120 9.36 19.98 -0.41
N ARG A 121 9.03 20.27 0.85
CA ARG A 121 8.23 21.44 1.19
C ARG A 121 8.88 22.74 0.71
N ALA A 122 10.20 22.87 0.87
CA ALA A 122 10.94 24.02 0.38
C ALA A 122 10.97 24.07 -1.15
N VAL A 123 11.25 22.93 -1.79
CA VAL A 123 11.33 22.81 -3.24
C VAL A 123 10.01 23.16 -3.92
N VAL A 124 8.89 22.59 -3.45
CA VAL A 124 7.54 22.87 -3.96
C VAL A 124 7.17 24.33 -3.73
N ASN A 125 7.41 24.88 -2.53
CA ASN A 125 7.11 26.29 -2.26
C ASN A 125 7.89 27.24 -3.18
N ASN A 126 9.17 26.95 -3.44
CA ASN A 126 9.99 27.77 -4.33
C ASN A 126 9.47 27.75 -5.76
N SER A 127 9.13 26.56 -6.29
CA SER A 127 8.55 26.44 -7.64
C SER A 127 7.20 27.16 -7.73
N LEU A 128 6.33 27.05 -6.71
CA LEU A 128 5.07 27.79 -6.67
C LEU A 128 5.26 29.31 -6.68
N LEU A 129 6.20 29.82 -5.88
CA LEU A 129 6.51 31.25 -5.82
C LEU A 129 7.08 31.76 -7.14
N ALA A 130 7.88 30.94 -7.83
CA ALA A 130 8.43 31.25 -9.14
C ALA A 130 7.41 31.08 -10.28
N ALA A 131 6.34 30.31 -10.06
CA ALA A 131 5.37 29.89 -11.07
C ALA A 131 6.04 29.27 -12.31
N ASP A 132 7.08 28.47 -12.09
CA ASP A 132 7.97 27.95 -13.13
C ASP A 132 7.57 26.56 -13.68
N GLY A 133 6.67 25.85 -12.98
CA GLY A 133 6.26 24.50 -13.39
C GLY A 133 7.41 23.51 -13.40
N ALA A 134 8.36 23.62 -12.45
CA ALA A 134 9.61 22.87 -12.46
C ALA A 134 9.47 21.34 -12.43
N PHE A 135 8.33 20.79 -11.97
CA PHE A 135 8.14 19.36 -11.79
C PHE A 135 6.73 18.92 -12.19
N ASP A 136 6.62 17.76 -12.85
CA ASP A 136 5.35 17.12 -13.18
C ASP A 136 4.89 16.17 -12.06
N ILE A 137 5.84 15.46 -11.45
CA ILE A 137 5.62 14.59 -10.29
C ILE A 137 6.63 14.94 -9.20
N VAL A 138 6.17 14.91 -7.96
CA VAL A 138 7.05 14.89 -6.80
C VAL A 138 6.78 13.66 -5.95
N VAL A 139 7.81 13.10 -5.34
CA VAL A 139 7.74 11.87 -4.56
C VAL A 139 8.06 12.17 -3.10
N PRO A 140 7.08 12.62 -2.29
CA PRO A 140 7.26 12.85 -0.86
C PRO A 140 7.43 11.55 -0.09
N ASP A 141 7.99 11.67 1.11
CA ASP A 141 7.75 10.70 2.16
C ASP A 141 6.41 11.01 2.86
N TYR A 142 5.61 9.99 3.16
CA TYR A 142 4.21 10.14 3.58
C TYR A 142 4.05 10.94 4.89
N TRP A 143 4.99 10.78 5.82
CA TRP A 143 4.99 11.49 7.11
C TRP A 143 5.22 13.00 6.97
N TRP A 144 5.56 13.51 5.78
CA TRP A 144 5.80 14.93 5.55
C TRP A 144 4.54 15.78 5.41
N GLY A 145 3.38 15.14 5.16
CA GLY A 145 2.09 15.85 5.09
C GLY A 145 2.08 16.99 4.06
N CYS A 146 2.83 16.82 2.97
CA CYS A 146 2.98 17.84 1.93
C CYS A 146 1.65 18.13 1.22
N GLU A 147 0.72 17.18 1.21
CA GLU A 147 -0.62 17.26 0.60
C GLU A 147 -1.41 18.51 1.04
N THR A 148 -1.12 19.02 2.24
CA THR A 148 -1.75 20.23 2.81
C THR A 148 -1.24 21.55 2.23
N LEU A 149 -0.22 21.53 1.36
CA LEU A 149 0.36 22.73 0.75
C LEU A 149 -0.57 23.45 -0.23
N GLY A 150 -1.62 22.78 -0.72
CA GLY A 150 -2.48 23.33 -1.77
C GLY A 150 -1.78 23.44 -3.13
N ALA A 151 -0.67 22.73 -3.29
CA ALA A 151 0.19 22.73 -4.48
C ALA A 151 -0.15 21.63 -5.49
N PHE A 152 -0.91 20.62 -5.06
CA PHE A 152 -1.07 19.37 -5.79
C PHE A 152 -2.43 19.28 -6.46
N THR A 153 -2.44 18.66 -7.64
CA THR A 153 -3.66 18.34 -8.36
C THR A 153 -4.39 17.19 -7.68
N ASP A 154 -5.72 17.20 -7.75
CA ASP A 154 -6.52 16.05 -7.31
C ASP A 154 -6.39 14.93 -8.35
N LEU A 155 -5.68 13.87 -7.99
CA LEU A 155 -5.39 12.73 -8.86
C LEU A 155 -6.66 12.00 -9.32
N LEU A 156 -7.76 12.09 -8.57
CA LEU A 156 -9.06 11.51 -8.96
C LEU A 156 -9.69 12.21 -10.18
N THR A 157 -9.16 13.37 -10.57
CA THR A 157 -9.62 14.11 -11.75
C THR A 157 -8.86 13.74 -13.03
N LEU A 158 -7.79 12.92 -12.93
CA LEU A 158 -6.98 12.53 -14.06
C LEU A 158 -7.56 11.29 -14.75
N ASN A 159 -7.70 11.35 -16.08
CA ASN A 159 -8.46 10.36 -16.86
C ASN A 159 -7.87 8.94 -16.87
N TYR A 160 -6.56 8.83 -16.69
CA TYR A 160 -5.83 7.57 -16.89
C TYR A 160 -5.31 6.94 -15.58
N LEU A 161 -5.68 7.52 -14.43
CA LEU A 161 -5.38 6.93 -13.12
C LEU A 161 -6.57 6.12 -12.62
N ASP A 162 -6.48 4.81 -12.83
CA ASP A 162 -7.45 3.83 -12.32
C ASP A 162 -6.92 3.19 -11.03
N PHE A 163 -7.35 3.73 -9.88
CA PHE A 163 -6.92 3.28 -8.55
C PHE A 163 -7.56 1.95 -8.10
N ASP A 164 -8.43 1.36 -8.92
CA ASP A 164 -8.98 0.03 -8.63
C ASP A 164 -8.09 -1.10 -9.17
N ARG A 165 -7.05 -0.77 -9.96
CA ARG A 165 -6.08 -1.75 -10.49
C ARG A 165 -5.22 -2.41 -9.39
N PRO A 166 -4.78 -3.67 -9.61
CA PRO A 166 -4.16 -4.48 -8.56
C PRO A 166 -2.78 -3.98 -8.10
N TRP A 167 -2.09 -3.20 -8.93
CA TRP A 167 -0.78 -2.62 -8.59
C TRP A 167 -0.89 -1.37 -7.69
N TRP A 168 -2.10 -0.93 -7.34
CA TRP A 168 -2.31 0.16 -6.39
C TRP A 168 -2.59 -0.38 -4.99
N CYS A 169 -2.14 0.36 -3.97
CA CYS A 169 -2.50 0.06 -2.59
C CYS A 169 -3.86 0.66 -2.25
N HIS A 170 -4.96 -0.10 -2.41
CA HIS A 170 -6.32 0.38 -2.12
C HIS A 170 -6.47 0.88 -0.68
N GLY A 171 -5.89 0.15 0.27
CA GLY A 171 -5.92 0.51 1.69
C GLY A 171 -5.35 1.91 1.94
N TRP A 172 -4.27 2.29 1.27
CA TRP A 172 -3.72 3.64 1.36
C TRP A 172 -4.58 4.65 0.60
N ASN A 173 -4.77 4.45 -0.71
CA ASN A 173 -5.35 5.44 -1.63
C ASN A 173 -6.83 5.77 -1.32
N GLN A 174 -7.53 4.93 -0.55
CA GLN A 174 -8.88 5.22 -0.06
C GLN A 174 -8.89 6.04 1.24
N ASN A 175 -7.92 5.81 2.13
CA ASN A 175 -7.93 6.37 3.49
C ASN A 175 -7.22 7.73 3.61
N VAL A 176 -6.31 8.07 2.69
CA VAL A 176 -5.53 9.34 2.76
C VAL A 176 -6.20 10.52 2.04
N ARG A 177 -7.46 10.36 1.63
CA ARG A 177 -8.18 11.42 0.91
C ARG A 177 -8.49 12.60 1.83
N ILE A 178 -8.20 13.81 1.38
CA ILE A 178 -8.49 15.06 2.09
C ILE A 178 -9.68 15.72 1.40
N LEU A 179 -10.81 15.85 2.09
CA LEU A 179 -12.05 16.41 1.53
C LEU A 179 -12.48 15.70 0.23
N ASN A 180 -12.43 14.37 0.23
CA ASN A 180 -12.70 13.49 -0.93
C ASN A 180 -11.74 13.64 -2.12
N LYS A 181 -10.62 14.34 -1.96
CA LYS A 181 -9.58 14.49 -2.99
C LYS A 181 -8.37 13.64 -2.67
N LEU A 182 -7.69 13.14 -3.70
CA LEU A 182 -6.47 12.34 -3.55
C LEU A 182 -5.28 13.14 -4.10
N TYR A 183 -4.30 13.46 -3.26
CA TYR A 183 -3.15 14.27 -3.65
C TYR A 183 -1.85 13.48 -3.76
N THR A 184 -1.82 12.27 -3.20
CA THR A 184 -0.71 11.31 -3.28
C THR A 184 -1.28 9.92 -3.49
N ALA A 185 -0.52 9.05 -4.15
CA ALA A 185 -0.90 7.67 -4.40
C ALA A 185 0.27 6.73 -4.10
N VAL A 186 -0.07 5.54 -3.61
CA VAL A 186 0.87 4.45 -3.29
C VAL A 186 0.48 3.21 -4.08
N GLY A 187 1.47 2.53 -4.64
CA GLY A 187 1.32 1.28 -5.39
C GLY A 187 2.63 0.51 -5.44
N ASP A 188 2.74 -0.46 -6.35
CA ASP A 188 3.89 -1.36 -6.46
C ASP A 188 5.22 -0.63 -6.75
N TYR A 189 5.15 0.57 -7.32
CA TYR A 189 6.31 1.43 -7.52
C TYR A 189 6.91 1.92 -6.18
N THR A 190 6.11 1.97 -5.11
CA THR A 190 6.53 2.40 -3.77
C THR A 190 7.24 1.25 -3.04
N LEU A 191 8.52 1.04 -3.37
CA LEU A 191 9.34 -0.03 -2.78
C LEU A 191 9.51 0.05 -1.25
N ASP A 192 9.22 1.20 -0.65
CA ASP A 192 9.26 1.41 0.80
C ASP A 192 8.34 0.49 1.59
N MET A 193 7.22 0.07 0.99
CA MET A 193 6.33 -0.89 1.65
C MET A 193 7.01 -2.24 1.92
N ILE A 194 7.94 -2.63 1.04
CA ILE A 194 8.71 -3.88 1.17
C ILE A 194 9.96 -3.63 2.03
N ARG A 195 10.68 -2.52 1.79
CA ARG A 195 11.94 -2.21 2.50
C ARG A 195 11.74 -1.93 3.97
N ASN A 196 10.64 -1.29 4.34
CA ASN A 196 10.37 -0.87 5.71
C ASN A 196 9.37 -1.81 6.39
N GLN A 197 9.25 -3.06 5.92
CA GLN A 197 8.40 -4.03 6.59
C GLN A 197 8.98 -4.40 7.95
N GLU A 198 8.28 -4.04 9.01
CA GLU A 198 8.67 -4.35 10.37
C GLU A 198 8.26 -5.77 10.75
N VAL A 199 9.18 -6.51 11.37
CA VAL A 199 8.95 -7.88 11.85
C VAL A 199 9.45 -8.03 13.28
N VAL A 200 8.77 -8.88 14.05
CA VAL A 200 9.20 -9.23 15.39
C VAL A 200 10.02 -10.52 15.33
N PHE A 201 11.30 -10.43 15.67
CA PHE A 201 12.15 -11.60 15.87
C PHE A 201 12.04 -12.10 17.31
N PHE A 202 12.10 -13.42 17.48
CA PHE A 202 12.21 -14.04 18.80
C PHE A 202 13.29 -15.12 18.81
N ASN A 203 13.90 -15.33 19.98
CA ASN A 203 14.92 -16.35 20.16
C ASN A 203 14.27 -17.71 20.41
N LYS A 204 14.41 -18.65 19.47
CA LYS A 204 13.84 -20.00 19.57
C LYS A 204 14.30 -20.77 20.81
N ARG A 205 15.58 -20.62 21.20
CA ARG A 205 16.11 -21.27 22.40
C ARG A 205 15.46 -20.75 23.67
N MET A 206 15.21 -19.43 23.77
CA MET A 206 14.50 -18.88 24.92
C MET A 206 13.06 -19.38 25.00
N VAL A 207 12.39 -19.55 23.87
CA VAL A 207 11.03 -20.14 23.84
C VAL A 207 11.02 -21.55 24.43
N GLU A 208 12.04 -22.36 24.13
CA GLU A 208 12.21 -23.71 24.68
C GLU A 208 12.61 -23.66 26.17
N ASP A 209 13.67 -22.93 26.51
CA ASP A 209 14.24 -22.84 27.87
C ASP A 209 13.20 -22.34 28.89
N TYR A 210 12.31 -21.43 28.49
CA TYR A 210 11.24 -20.90 29.34
C TYR A 210 9.87 -21.54 29.09
N SER A 211 9.79 -22.58 28.25
CA SER A 211 8.54 -23.30 27.95
C SER A 211 7.38 -22.38 27.52
N LEU A 212 7.67 -21.40 26.64
CA LEU A 212 6.72 -20.37 26.21
C LEU A 212 5.68 -20.88 25.18
N GLY A 213 5.79 -22.13 24.75
CA GLY A 213 4.90 -22.78 23.79
C GLY A 213 5.21 -22.45 22.34
N ASN A 214 4.28 -22.76 21.43
CA ASN A 214 4.46 -22.48 20.00
C ASN A 214 4.07 -21.03 19.68
N ILE A 215 5.09 -20.18 19.51
CA ILE A 215 4.89 -18.76 19.17
C ILE A 215 4.25 -18.59 17.78
N TYR A 216 4.58 -19.44 16.80
CA TYR A 216 3.97 -19.36 15.47
C TYR A 216 2.47 -19.63 15.51
N GLU A 217 2.03 -20.65 16.26
CA GLU A 217 0.61 -20.92 16.48
C GLU A 217 -0.09 -19.82 17.28
N THR A 218 0.62 -19.22 18.24
CA THR A 218 0.10 -18.08 19.00
C THR A 218 -0.21 -16.90 18.06
N VAL A 219 0.69 -16.62 17.10
CA VAL A 219 0.50 -15.59 16.08
C VAL A 219 -0.63 -15.97 15.12
N SER A 220 -0.61 -17.16 14.52
CA SER A 220 -1.62 -17.57 13.52
C SER A 220 -3.03 -17.69 14.12
N ALA A 221 -3.15 -17.97 15.41
CA ALA A 221 -4.42 -17.96 16.14
C ALA A 221 -4.89 -16.56 16.60
N GLY A 222 -4.16 -15.49 16.25
CA GLY A 222 -4.50 -14.12 16.64
C GLY A 222 -4.33 -13.83 18.14
N LYS A 223 -3.54 -14.63 18.86
CA LYS A 223 -3.30 -14.52 20.32
C LYS A 223 -2.03 -13.75 20.66
N TRP A 224 -1.29 -13.28 19.67
CA TRP A 224 -0.13 -12.41 19.85
C TRP A 224 -0.57 -10.97 20.08
N THR A 225 -0.85 -10.63 21.34
CA THR A 225 -1.33 -9.31 21.78
C THR A 225 -0.28 -8.58 22.62
N LEU A 226 -0.49 -7.28 22.86
CA LEU A 226 0.34 -6.54 23.81
C LEU A 226 0.29 -7.17 25.21
N ASP A 227 -0.84 -7.73 25.64
CA ASP A 227 -0.94 -8.46 26.91
C ASP A 227 -0.11 -9.76 26.91
N LYS A 228 0.02 -10.42 25.76
CA LYS A 228 0.88 -11.62 25.63
C LYS A 228 2.37 -11.25 25.65
N LEU A 229 2.71 -10.07 25.15
CA LEU A 229 4.06 -9.49 25.17
C LEU A 229 4.43 -8.93 26.55
N ASN A 230 3.48 -8.26 27.20
CA ASN A 230 3.58 -7.82 28.59
C ASN A 230 3.42 -9.02 29.50
N LEU A 231 4.50 -9.78 29.65
CA LEU A 231 4.77 -10.39 30.95
C LEU A 231 4.84 -9.23 31.94
N ASP A 232 4.00 -9.25 32.99
CA ASP A 232 4.10 -8.30 34.10
C ASP A 232 5.57 -8.24 34.57
N ILE A 233 6.29 -7.17 34.20
CA ILE A 233 7.64 -6.83 34.71
C ILE A 233 7.49 -5.74 35.75
#